data_AF-A0A1M6E738-F1
#
_entry.id   AF-A0A1M6E738-F1
#
_cell.length_a   1.000
_cell.length_b   1.000
_cell.length_c   1.000
_cell.angle_alpha   90.00
_cell.angle_beta   90.00
_cell.angle_gamma   90.00
#
_symmetry.space_group_name_H-M   'P 1'
#
loop_
_entity.id
_entity.type
_entity.pdbx_description
1 polymer ?
#
loop_
_entity_poly.entity_id
_entity_poly.type
_entity_poly.pdbx_seq_one_letter_code
_entity_poly.pdbx_strand_id
1 'polypeptide(L)'
;MEYDYYILFNTHTDGLNMAKRLKESNIKYTITPTPRQLSKCCGIAIKYEHEDEKAILDIIDKYDIKVLGLHSLERKNVDIKFI
;
A
#
# COMPACT_ATOMS: atom_id res chain seq x y z
N MET A 1 -14.05 -14.46 0.75
CA MET A 1 -12.69 -14.31 1.31
C MET A 1 -12.28 -12.88 1.03
N GLU A 2 -12.08 -12.06 2.06
CA GLU A 2 -11.71 -10.64 1.89
C GLU A 2 -10.19 -10.49 2.00
N TYR A 3 -9.58 -9.99 0.94
CA TYR A 3 -8.16 -9.65 0.88
C TYR A 3 -8.01 -8.13 0.91
N ASP A 4 -7.11 -7.65 1.74
CA ASP A 4 -6.72 -6.26 1.75
C ASP A 4 -5.38 -6.12 1.01
N TYR A 5 -5.32 -5.17 0.08
CA TYR A 5 -4.15 -4.98 -0.76
C TYR A 5 -3.34 -3.78 -0.27
N TYR A 6 -2.04 -3.98 -0.13
CA TYR A 6 -1.12 -3.00 0.41
C TYR A 6 0.10 -2.85 -0.49
N ILE A 7 0.54 -1.62 -0.70
CA ILE A 7 1.80 -1.29 -1.35
C ILE A 7 2.80 -0.98 -0.24
N LEU A 8 3.93 -1.68 -0.26
CA LEU A 8 5.06 -1.40 0.60
C LEU A 8 6.05 -0.49 -0.13
N PHE A 9 6.68 0.41 0.62
CA PHE A 9 7.64 1.38 0.09
C PHE A 9 8.96 1.26 0.81
N ASN A 10 10.05 1.48 0.08
CA ASN A 10 11.39 1.42 0.65
C ASN A 10 11.71 2.66 1.50
N THR A 11 11.06 3.79 1.21
CA THR A 11 11.19 5.05 1.95
C THR A 11 9.84 5.75 2.12
N HIS A 12 9.75 6.67 3.09
CA HIS A 12 8.56 7.50 3.28
C HIS A 12 8.31 8.45 2.09
N THR A 13 9.37 8.90 1.43
CA THR A 13 9.31 9.77 0.24
C THR A 13 8.63 9.06 -0.93
N ASP A 14 8.95 7.79 -1.19
CA ASP A 14 8.31 7.01 -2.26
C ASP A 14 6.81 6.83 -2.01
N GLY A 15 6.42 6.51 -0.76
CA GLY A 15 5.01 6.38 -0.40
C GLY A 15 4.25 7.70 -0.51
N LEU A 16 4.86 8.84 -0.12
CA LEU A 16 4.26 10.16 -0.30
C LEU A 16 4.13 10.55 -1.78
N ASN A 17 5.14 10.24 -2.60
CA ASN A 17 5.06 10.45 -4.05
C ASN A 17 3.94 9.62 -4.65
N MET A 18 3.83 8.34 -4.28
CA MET A 18 2.75 7.47 -4.75
C MET A 18 1.38 8.00 -4.31
N ALA A 19 1.22 8.38 -3.05
CA ALA A 19 -0.03 8.97 -2.55
C ALA A 19 -0.44 10.24 -3.33
N LYS A 20 0.52 11.11 -3.69
CA LYS A 20 0.24 12.26 -4.55
C LYS A 20 -0.26 11.82 -5.92
N ARG A 21 0.39 10.85 -6.57
CA ARG A 21 -0.04 10.35 -7.89
C ARG A 21 -1.43 9.71 -7.85
N LEU A 22 -1.69 8.89 -6.84
CA LEU A 22 -3.01 8.28 -6.64
C LEU A 22 -4.09 9.35 -6.45
N LYS A 23 -3.77 10.42 -5.72
CA LYS A 23 -4.66 11.58 -5.56
C LYS A 23 -4.91 12.31 -6.88
N GLU A 24 -3.87 12.52 -7.70
CA GLU A 24 -4.00 13.13 -9.03
C GLU A 24 -4.85 12.27 -9.98
N SER A 25 -4.72 10.95 -9.88
CA SER A 25 -5.53 9.99 -10.65
C SER A 25 -6.93 9.74 -10.07
N ASN A 26 -7.30 10.44 -8.98
CA ASN A 26 -8.57 10.28 -8.27
C ASN A 26 -8.84 8.82 -7.79
N ILE A 27 -7.78 8.04 -7.58
CA ILE A 27 -7.84 6.65 -7.11
C ILE A 27 -8.07 6.66 -5.60
N LYS A 28 -8.89 5.73 -5.10
CA LYS A 28 -9.07 5.56 -3.66
C LYS A 28 -7.85 4.89 -3.05
N TYR A 29 -7.22 5.58 -2.12
CA TYR A 29 -6.08 5.05 -1.38
C TYR A 29 -6.17 5.44 0.10
N THR A 30 -5.62 4.58 0.96
CA THR A 30 -5.55 4.84 2.40
C THR A 30 -4.12 4.65 2.86
N ILE A 31 -3.48 5.72 3.35
CA ILE A 31 -2.17 5.61 3.97
C ILE A 31 -2.36 5.01 5.35
N THR A 32 -1.65 3.92 5.62
CA THR A 32 -1.69 3.20 6.89
C THR A 32 -0.27 2.96 7.38
N PRO A 33 -0.01 2.94 8.69
CA PRO A 33 1.27 2.46 9.18
C PRO A 33 1.50 1.01 8.73
N THR A 34 2.73 0.67 8.34
CA THR A 34 3.06 -0.70 7.91
C THR A 34 2.69 -1.67 9.05
N PRO A 35 1.83 -2.68 8.81
CA PRO A 35 1.51 -3.67 9.82
C PRO A 35 2.79 -4.29 10.37
N ARG A 36 2.86 -4.53 11.68
CA ARG A 36 4.04 -5.11 12.34
C ARG A 36 4.47 -6.45 11.73
N GLN A 37 3.55 -7.14 11.04
CA GLN A 37 3.80 -8.37 10.27
C GLN A 37 4.60 -8.15 8.97
N LEU A 38 4.50 -6.96 8.37
CA LEU A 38 5.19 -6.54 7.14
C LEU A 38 6.38 -5.61 7.44
N SER A 39 6.85 -5.59 8.69
CA SER A 39 7.82 -4.64 9.27
C SER A 39 9.25 -4.85 8.76
N LYS A 40 9.44 -4.74 7.44
CA LYS A 40 10.75 -4.69 6.78
C LYS A 40 11.07 -3.35 6.12
N CYS A 41 10.17 -2.37 6.16
CA CYS A 41 10.49 -1.06 5.61
C CYS A 41 9.69 0.11 6.20
N CYS A 42 10.42 1.19 6.51
CA CYS A 42 10.09 2.60 6.80
C CYS A 42 8.78 3.03 7.49
N GLY A 43 7.90 2.13 7.90
CA GLY A 43 6.75 2.40 8.74
C GLY A 43 5.48 2.88 8.02
N ILE A 44 5.50 3.04 6.69
CA ILE A 44 4.28 3.40 5.91
C ILE A 44 3.93 2.36 4.85
N ALA A 45 2.63 2.17 4.65
CA ALA A 45 2.04 1.38 3.58
C ALA A 45 0.83 2.12 2.99
N ILE A 46 0.51 1.85 1.73
CA ILE A 46 -0.71 2.36 1.11
C ILE A 46 -1.64 1.19 0.85
N LYS A 47 -2.81 1.24 1.46
CA LYS A 47 -3.89 0.31 1.19
C LYS A 47 -4.71 0.80 0.00
N TYR A 48 -5.03 -0.11 -0.91
CA TYR A 48 -5.83 0.16 -2.11
C TYR A 48 -6.89 -0.94 -2.33
N GLU A 49 -7.86 -0.66 -3.19
CA GLU A 49 -8.88 -1.63 -3.59
C GLU A 49 -8.39 -2.42 -4.81
N HIS A 50 -8.68 -3.72 -4.87
CA HIS A 50 -8.24 -4.58 -5.98
C HIS A 50 -8.68 -4.08 -7.36
N GLU A 51 -9.84 -3.41 -7.42
CA GLU A 51 -10.37 -2.81 -8.64
C GLU A 51 -9.42 -1.76 -9.24
N ASP A 52 -8.71 -1.03 -8.38
CA ASP A 52 -7.75 0.01 -8.77
C ASP A 52 -6.34 -0.55 -9.03
N GLU A 53 -6.07 -1.83 -8.74
CA GLU A 53 -4.74 -2.44 -8.83
C GLU A 53 -4.09 -2.23 -10.20
N LYS A 54 -4.87 -2.39 -11.28
CA LYS A 54 -4.38 -2.18 -12.64
C LYS A 54 -3.93 -0.74 -12.88
N ALA A 55 -4.70 0.24 -12.40
CA ALA A 55 -4.35 1.64 -12.56
C ALA A 55 -3.10 1.99 -11.74
N ILE A 56 -2.99 1.40 -10.55
CA ILE A 56 -1.83 1.56 -9.66
C ILE A 56 -0.57 0.99 -10.31
N LEU A 57 -0.65 -0.20 -10.90
CA LEU A 57 0.46 -0.82 -11.63
C LEU A 57 0.89 0.03 -12.83
N ASP A 58 -0.07 0.56 -13.60
CA ASP A 58 0.21 1.47 -14.71
C ASP A 58 0.93 2.74 -14.24
N ILE A 59 0.51 3.33 -13.12
CA ILE A 59 1.18 4.50 -12.52
C ILE A 59 2.59 4.15 -12.04
N ILE A 60 2.78 2.99 -11.42
CA ILE A 60 4.11 2.56 -10.95
C ILE A 60 5.07 2.42 -12.13
N ASP A 61 4.63 1.77 -13.21
CA ASP A 61 5.41 1.57 -14.43
C ASP A 61 5.67 2.89 -15.16
N LYS A 62 4.63 3.69 -15.37
CA LYS A 62 4.69 4.97 -16.08
C LYS A 62 5.59 6.00 -15.42
N TYR A 63 5.66 6.00 -14.09
CA TYR A 63 6.43 6.96 -13.31
C TYR A 63 7.70 6.36 -12.66
N ASP A 64 8.03 5.11 -12.96
CA ASP A 64 9.18 4.36 -12.38
C ASP A 64 9.25 4.49 -10.85
N ILE A 65 8.12 4.30 -10.17
CA ILE A 65 8.04 4.52 -8.72
C ILE A 65 8.67 3.32 -7.98
N LYS A 66 9.63 3.59 -7.10
CA LYS A 66 10.30 2.56 -6.30
C LYS A 66 9.41 2.08 -5.16
N VAL A 67 8.58 1.10 -5.49
CA VAL A 67 7.82 0.32 -4.52
C VAL A 67 8.57 -0.97 -4.18
N LEU A 68 8.41 -1.45 -2.95
CA LEU A 68 8.98 -2.72 -2.49
C LEU A 68 8.21 -3.91 -3.09
N GLY A 69 6.94 -3.68 -3.38
CA GLY A 69 6.04 -4.63 -4.00
C GLY A 69 4.60 -4.42 -3.51
N LEU A 70 3.68 -5.08 -4.21
CA LEU A 70 2.29 -5.18 -3.80
C LEU A 70 2.11 -6.45 -2.97
N HIS A 71 1.47 -6.31 -1.82
CA HIS A 71 1.22 -7.37 -0.86
C HIS A 71 -0.28 -7.47 -0.59
N SER A 72 -0.85 -8.62 -0.90
CA SER A 72 -2.20 -8.99 -0.46
C SER A 72 -2.11 -9.59 0.94
N LEU A 73 -2.79 -8.97 1.89
CA LEU A 73 -2.98 -9.51 3.23
C LEU A 73 -4.37 -10.12 3.32
N GLU A 74 -4.47 -11.37 3.74
CA GLU A 74 -5.75 -11.91 4.17
C GLU A 74 -6.23 -11.15 5.39
N ARG A 75 -7.47 -10.64 5.35
CA ARG A 75 -8.11 -9.99 6.50
C ARG A 75 -8.44 -11.07 7.54
N LYS A 76 -7.42 -11.64 8.19
CA LYS A 76 -7.60 -12.49 9.36
C LYS A 76 -8.03 -11.55 10.50
N ASN A 77 -9.13 -11.90 11.14
CA ASN A 77 -9.65 -11.26 12.35
C ASN A 77 -8.63 -11.49 13.49
N VAL A 78 -7.46 -10.87 13.40
CA VAL A 78 -6.43 -10.93 14.43
C VAL A 78 -6.88 -9.94 15.48
N ASP A 79 -7.59 -10.46 16.47
CA ASP A 79 -7.75 -9.91 17.80
C ASP A 79 -6.36 -9.47 18.29
N ILE A 80 -5.98 -8.21 18.04
CA ILE A 80 -4.76 -7.64 18.58
C ILE A 80 -5.04 -7.39 20.06
N LYS A 81 -4.92 -8.44 20.87
CA LYS A 81 -4.78 -8.30 22.33
C LYS A 81 -3.47 -7.57 22.59
N PHE A 82 -3.58 -6.27 22.78
CA PHE A 82 -2.61 -5.52 23.56
C PHE A 82 -2.76 -6.02 25.01
N ILE A 83 -1.84 -6.91 25.42
CA ILE A 83 -1.66 -7.28 26.82
C ILE A 83 -0.93 -6.17 27.57
#